data_AF-A0AAI9SYB6-F1
#
_entry.id   AF-A0AAI9SYB6-F1
#
_cell.length_a   1.000
_cell.length_b   1.000
_cell.length_c   1.000
_cell.angle_alpha   90.00
_cell.angle_beta   90.00
_cell.angle_gamma   90.00
#
_symmetry.space_group_name_H-M   'P 1'
#
loop_
_entity.id
_entity.type
_entity.pdbx_description
1 polymer ?
#
loop_
_entity_poly.entity_id
_entity_poly.type
_entity_poly.pdbx_seq_one_letter_code
_entity_poly.pdbx_strand_id
1 'polypeptide(L)'
;MVDRKRVLSIDPDEEDDEDDVSPNKKVKLEPKEVRSTVVKDENEHVRSNGKLKEEQGSNGENKNEKNGHVRGKGERGGEDGEGEGEGEAGAEGEGEDEDEDDEDEEEDDDDDDDDEEAEEERKRITQINFDGEVYTFKERPSVIEEKEGKIEFRVVNNDNAKESLIVLTGLKNIFQKQLPKMPREYISRLVYDRSHLSMAVVRKPLTVVGGITYRPFNNREFAEIVFCAISSTEQVRGYGAHLMNHLKDYVRATSPIKYFLTYADNYAIGYFKKQGFTKEVTLDKSIWMGYIKDYEGGTLMQCSMLPPILRYLDSGKILLLQKAAIERKIKSRSKSNVVRAGLQIFKTNKNITLDYKDIPGLIEAGWSEEMDKLAQKPKRGPHYNFMVTLFSEMQNHPSAWPFAVPVNKDEVPDYYEVIKEPMDLSTMESKLENDKYESFDQFLYDARLIFKNCRSYNGETTTYYKNANKLEKFMNNKIKDSAEYSHFLE
;
A
#
# COMPACT_ATOMS: atom_id res chain seq x y z
N MET A 1 0.00 13.70 -14.08
CA MET A 1 -0.99 12.77 -14.68
C MET A 1 -1.73 13.53 -15.76
N VAL A 2 -1.86 12.91 -16.92
CA VAL A 2 -2.21 13.50 -18.21
C VAL A 2 -3.61 14.13 -18.21
N ASP A 3 -3.65 15.42 -18.53
CA ASP A 3 -4.83 16.26 -18.68
C ASP A 3 -5.56 15.89 -19.99
N ARG A 4 -6.73 15.27 -19.92
CA ARG A 4 -7.56 14.98 -21.11
C ARG A 4 -8.62 16.06 -21.28
N LYS A 5 -8.23 17.22 -21.80
CA LYS A 5 -9.15 18.14 -22.50
C LYS A 5 -9.34 17.63 -23.93
N ARG A 6 -10.49 17.01 -24.22
CA ARG A 6 -10.95 16.85 -25.62
C ARG A 6 -11.54 18.19 -26.06
N VAL A 7 -10.77 18.94 -26.83
CA VAL A 7 -11.27 20.02 -27.68
C VAL A 7 -11.71 19.36 -28.99
N LEU A 8 -13.00 19.43 -29.29
CA LEU A 8 -13.52 19.11 -30.63
C LEU A 8 -13.46 20.39 -31.45
N SER A 9 -12.57 20.42 -32.43
CA SER A 9 -12.53 21.38 -33.53
C SER A 9 -13.73 21.16 -34.44
N ILE A 10 -14.49 22.23 -34.71
CA ILE A 10 -15.53 22.27 -35.74
C ILE A 10 -15.02 23.24 -36.80
N ASP A 11 -14.84 22.76 -38.03
CA ASP A 11 -14.57 23.58 -39.20
C ASP A 11 -15.77 24.49 -39.50
N PRO A 12 -15.58 25.77 -39.88
CA PRO A 12 -16.66 26.70 -40.16
C PRO A 12 -16.84 26.80 -41.67
N ASP A 13 -17.70 25.99 -42.28
CA ASP A 13 -18.26 26.25 -43.61
C ASP A 13 -19.41 25.27 -43.86
N GLU A 14 -20.62 25.66 -43.46
CA GLU A 14 -21.88 25.27 -44.09
C GLU A 14 -22.95 26.27 -43.59
N GLU A 15 -23.17 27.31 -44.38
CA GLU A 15 -24.37 28.14 -44.32
C GLU A 15 -25.56 27.28 -44.77
N ASP A 16 -26.58 27.13 -43.92
CA ASP A 16 -27.95 26.81 -44.34
C ASP A 16 -28.95 27.38 -43.31
N ASP A 17 -29.62 28.44 -43.77
CA ASP A 17 -30.96 28.96 -43.48
C ASP A 17 -31.58 28.95 -42.07
N GLU A 18 -32.05 30.13 -41.69
CA GLU A 18 -32.89 30.45 -40.53
C GLU A 18 -34.20 29.65 -40.53
N ASP A 19 -34.53 29.04 -39.38
CA ASP A 19 -35.92 28.94 -38.93
C ASP A 19 -36.01 29.04 -37.39
N ASP A 20 -36.73 30.08 -36.97
CA ASP A 20 -37.03 30.49 -35.59
C ASP A 20 -37.87 29.42 -34.85
N VAL A 21 -37.32 28.77 -33.81
CA VAL A 21 -38.12 28.05 -32.82
C VAL A 21 -37.62 28.27 -31.39
N SER A 22 -38.50 28.92 -30.62
CA SER A 22 -38.49 29.14 -29.17
C SER A 22 -38.09 27.96 -28.26
N PRO A 23 -37.65 28.25 -27.01
CA PRO A 23 -36.77 27.38 -26.23
C PRO A 23 -37.50 26.30 -25.42
N ASN A 24 -36.78 25.21 -25.12
CA ASN A 24 -37.07 24.22 -24.07
C ASN A 24 -38.46 23.55 -24.11
N LYS A 25 -38.63 22.56 -25.01
CA LYS A 25 -39.66 21.53 -24.82
C LYS A 25 -39.23 20.57 -23.70
N LYS A 26 -39.81 20.74 -22.50
CA LYS A 26 -39.84 19.69 -21.47
C LYS A 26 -40.65 18.51 -22.00
N VAL A 27 -40.01 17.39 -22.25
CA VAL A 27 -40.68 16.17 -22.70
C VAL A 27 -40.88 15.25 -21.50
N LYS A 28 -42.15 15.03 -21.13
CA LYS A 28 -42.55 14.12 -20.05
C LYS A 28 -42.56 12.69 -20.59
N LEU A 29 -41.93 11.75 -19.88
CA LEU A 29 -41.98 10.33 -20.25
C LEU A 29 -43.27 9.71 -19.70
N GLU A 30 -44.18 9.28 -20.57
CA GLU A 30 -45.41 8.58 -20.15
C GLU A 30 -45.10 7.12 -19.75
N PRO A 31 -45.65 6.61 -18.64
CA PRO A 31 -45.46 5.23 -18.24
C PRO A 31 -46.28 4.29 -19.14
N LYS A 32 -45.60 3.35 -19.82
CA LYS A 32 -46.30 2.26 -20.52
C LYS A 32 -46.81 1.23 -19.51
N GLU A 33 -48.10 0.95 -19.57
CA GLU A 33 -48.79 -0.10 -18.80
C GLU A 33 -48.10 -1.46 -18.99
N VAL A 34 -47.73 -2.10 -17.87
CA VAL A 34 -47.32 -3.50 -17.85
C VAL A 34 -48.58 -4.36 -17.92
N ARG A 35 -48.87 -4.95 -19.07
CA ARG A 35 -49.90 -5.99 -19.20
C ARG A 35 -49.45 -7.25 -18.45
N SER A 36 -50.14 -7.59 -17.38
CA SER A 36 -50.05 -8.89 -16.72
C SER A 36 -50.81 -9.93 -17.54
N THR A 37 -50.09 -10.89 -18.14
CA THR A 37 -50.69 -12.13 -18.63
C THR A 37 -50.77 -13.11 -17.47
N VAL A 38 -51.97 -13.26 -16.91
CA VAL A 38 -52.34 -14.37 -16.03
C VAL A 38 -52.52 -15.60 -16.90
N VAL A 39 -51.58 -16.55 -16.83
CA VAL A 39 -51.80 -17.91 -17.30
C VAL A 39 -52.26 -18.71 -16.07
N LYS A 40 -53.52 -19.17 -16.12
CA LYS A 40 -54.01 -20.25 -15.27
C LYS A 40 -53.49 -21.56 -15.86
N ASP A 41 -52.88 -22.40 -15.04
CA ASP A 41 -52.89 -23.84 -15.27
C ASP A 41 -53.17 -24.57 -13.96
N GLU A 42 -54.19 -25.41 -14.05
CA GLU A 42 -54.61 -26.42 -13.09
C GLU A 42 -53.66 -27.62 -13.19
N ASN A 43 -53.20 -28.20 -12.07
CA ASN A 43 -53.63 -29.55 -11.66
C ASN A 43 -52.93 -30.08 -10.40
N GLU A 44 -53.65 -31.02 -9.80
CA GLU A 44 -53.55 -31.63 -8.49
C GLU A 44 -52.36 -32.57 -8.20
N HIS A 45 -52.16 -32.77 -6.89
CA HIS A 45 -51.73 -33.97 -6.15
C HIS A 45 -51.08 -35.15 -6.87
N VAL A 46 -49.91 -35.59 -6.35
CA VAL A 46 -49.73 -36.94 -5.79
C VAL A 46 -48.74 -36.91 -4.60
N ARG A 47 -49.15 -37.46 -3.45
CA ARG A 47 -48.30 -37.90 -2.33
C ARG A 47 -47.83 -39.34 -2.55
N SER A 48 -46.57 -39.64 -2.26
CA SER A 48 -46.11 -40.92 -1.67
C SER A 48 -44.62 -40.74 -1.24
N ASN A 49 -44.25 -40.82 0.05
CA ASN A 49 -43.98 -41.98 0.92
C ASN A 49 -42.90 -42.97 0.44
N GLY A 50 -41.85 -43.16 1.27
CA GLY A 50 -40.91 -44.29 1.25
C GLY A 50 -39.45 -43.89 1.52
N LYS A 51 -38.97 -43.78 2.77
CA LYS A 51 -38.31 -44.80 3.63
C LYS A 51 -37.04 -45.48 3.06
N LEU A 52 -35.95 -45.29 3.82
CA LEU A 52 -34.85 -46.22 4.18
C LEU A 52 -33.87 -46.71 3.09
N LYS A 53 -32.56 -46.48 3.30
CA LYS A 53 -31.64 -47.53 3.80
C LYS A 53 -30.21 -47.00 4.06
N GLU A 54 -29.70 -47.41 5.22
CA GLU A 54 -28.27 -47.52 5.57
C GLU A 54 -27.61 -48.67 4.79
N GLU A 55 -26.29 -48.58 4.58
CA GLU A 55 -25.26 -49.65 4.59
C GLU A 55 -23.91 -48.97 4.25
N GLN A 56 -22.97 -48.76 5.18
CA GLN A 56 -21.95 -49.68 5.67
C GLN A 56 -21.19 -50.50 4.59
N GLY A 57 -19.87 -50.31 4.52
CA GLY A 57 -18.94 -51.45 4.57
C GLY A 57 -17.86 -51.61 3.49
N SER A 58 -16.64 -51.86 3.97
CA SER A 58 -15.45 -52.50 3.35
C SER A 58 -14.59 -51.61 2.43
N ASN A 59 -13.34 -51.27 2.75
CA ASN A 59 -12.13 -52.07 3.05
C ASN A 59 -11.70 -52.99 1.88
N GLY A 60 -10.51 -52.74 1.35
CA GLY A 60 -9.88 -53.54 0.30
C GLY A 60 -8.49 -53.04 -0.06
N GLU A 61 -7.49 -53.45 0.72
CA GLU A 61 -6.09 -53.48 0.29
C GLU A 61 -5.94 -54.34 -0.97
N ASN A 62 -5.04 -53.98 -1.88
CA ASN A 62 -4.21 -54.99 -2.53
C ASN A 62 -2.89 -54.44 -3.10
N LYS A 63 -1.86 -55.25 -2.90
CA LYS A 63 -0.46 -55.10 -3.31
C LYS A 63 -0.22 -55.63 -4.74
N ASN A 64 1.03 -55.43 -5.18
CA ASN A 64 1.77 -56.16 -6.23
C ASN A 64 1.44 -55.72 -7.67
N GLU A 65 2.37 -55.69 -8.64
CA GLU A 65 3.78 -56.03 -8.72
C GLU A 65 4.35 -55.48 -10.06
N LYS A 66 5.64 -55.12 -10.02
CA LYS A 66 6.72 -55.33 -11.02
C LYS A 66 6.40 -55.65 -12.50
N ASN A 67 7.00 -54.84 -13.38
CA ASN A 67 7.93 -55.23 -14.48
C ASN A 67 8.42 -53.90 -15.12
N GLY A 68 9.70 -53.63 -15.39
CA GLY A 68 10.78 -54.50 -15.82
C GLY A 68 11.03 -54.30 -17.32
N HIS A 69 11.84 -53.32 -17.71
CA HIS A 69 12.54 -53.41 -19.00
C HIS A 69 13.91 -52.74 -19.00
N VAL A 70 14.83 -53.47 -19.62
CA VAL A 70 16.28 -53.33 -19.66
C VAL A 70 16.68 -52.83 -21.05
N ARG A 71 17.67 -51.93 -21.11
CA ARG A 71 18.76 -51.84 -22.12
C ARG A 71 19.51 -50.53 -21.82
N GLY A 72 20.83 -50.45 -21.71
CA GLY A 72 21.89 -51.39 -22.03
C GLY A 72 22.97 -50.69 -22.88
N LYS A 73 24.02 -50.24 -22.19
CA LYS A 73 25.43 -50.07 -22.63
C LYS A 73 25.84 -48.92 -23.55
N GLY A 74 26.95 -48.28 -23.15
CA GLY A 74 27.86 -47.52 -24.01
C GLY A 74 28.88 -46.70 -23.23
N GLU A 75 29.86 -47.35 -22.57
CA GLU A 75 31.06 -46.71 -21.98
C GLU A 75 32.11 -46.40 -23.06
N ARG A 76 32.85 -45.28 -22.87
CA ARG A 76 34.27 -44.97 -23.19
C ARG A 76 34.45 -43.48 -22.86
N GLY A 77 35.41 -42.94 -22.10
CA GLY A 77 36.70 -43.42 -21.61
C GLY A 77 37.83 -42.50 -22.12
N GLY A 78 38.55 -41.82 -21.21
CA GLY A 78 39.83 -41.08 -21.40
C GLY A 78 39.68 -39.55 -21.46
N GLU A 79 40.12 -38.73 -20.49
CA GLU A 79 41.48 -38.42 -19.97
C GLU A 79 42.16 -37.22 -20.68
N ASP A 80 42.47 -36.22 -19.83
CA ASP A 80 43.68 -35.37 -19.74
C ASP A 80 43.98 -34.14 -20.63
N GLY A 81 44.51 -33.10 -19.95
CA GLY A 81 45.40 -32.02 -20.42
C GLY A 81 44.74 -30.63 -20.51
N GLU A 82 44.88 -29.69 -19.57
CA GLU A 82 46.04 -28.82 -19.20
C GLU A 82 46.54 -27.83 -20.29
N GLY A 83 46.71 -26.56 -19.88
CA GLY A 83 47.49 -25.49 -20.54
C GLY A 83 46.63 -24.33 -21.10
N GLU A 84 46.45 -23.18 -20.43
CA GLU A 84 47.38 -22.03 -20.20
C GLU A 84 47.78 -21.21 -21.44
N GLY A 85 47.69 -19.87 -21.29
CA GLY A 85 48.32 -18.84 -22.15
C GLY A 85 47.31 -18.00 -22.96
N GLU A 86 46.87 -16.83 -22.51
CA GLU A 86 47.54 -15.50 -22.45
C GLU A 86 47.88 -14.86 -23.81
N GLY A 87 47.56 -13.56 -23.93
CA GLY A 87 48.18 -12.60 -24.86
C GLY A 87 47.27 -12.18 -26.02
N GLU A 88 46.41 -11.16 -25.88
CA GLU A 88 46.69 -9.71 -26.05
C GLU A 88 47.20 -9.24 -27.43
N ALA A 89 46.40 -8.33 -27.99
CA ALA A 89 46.77 -7.04 -28.63
C ALA A 89 47.13 -6.97 -30.13
N GLY A 90 46.60 -5.90 -30.74
CA GLY A 90 47.02 -5.33 -32.03
C GLY A 90 45.84 -5.16 -32.99
N ALA A 91 44.98 -4.15 -32.87
CA ALA A 91 45.17 -2.75 -33.22
C ALA A 91 45.31 -2.49 -34.75
N GLU A 92 44.23 -1.89 -35.27
CA GLU A 92 44.18 -0.82 -36.28
C GLU A 92 44.51 -1.15 -37.75
N GLY A 93 43.47 -1.02 -38.58
CA GLY A 93 43.54 -0.76 -40.01
C GLY A 93 42.30 0.03 -40.41
N GLU A 94 42.47 1.33 -40.66
CA GLU A 94 41.48 2.20 -41.29
C GLU A 94 41.29 1.79 -42.77
N GLY A 95 40.04 1.75 -43.22
CA GLY A 95 39.66 1.54 -44.62
C GLY A 95 38.29 2.17 -44.86
N GLU A 96 38.27 3.13 -45.78
CA GLU A 96 37.13 3.93 -46.20
C GLU A 96 36.11 3.13 -47.03
N ASP A 97 34.87 3.61 -46.99
CA ASP A 97 33.77 3.51 -47.97
C ASP A 97 33.21 2.13 -48.34
N GLU A 98 31.90 1.95 -48.12
CA GLU A 98 30.87 1.86 -49.18
C GLU A 98 29.54 1.36 -48.58
N ASP A 99 28.47 2.09 -48.86
CA ASP A 99 27.09 1.72 -48.54
C ASP A 99 26.68 0.46 -49.35
N GLU A 100 26.40 -0.65 -48.67
CA GLU A 100 25.64 -1.77 -49.23
C GLU A 100 24.42 -2.04 -48.33
N ASP A 101 23.24 -1.89 -48.93
CA ASP A 101 21.94 -2.23 -48.37
C ASP A 101 21.86 -3.76 -48.16
N ASP A 102 21.95 -4.23 -46.92
CA ASP A 102 21.54 -5.58 -46.52
C ASP A 102 20.17 -5.50 -45.82
N GLU A 103 19.16 -6.08 -46.49
CA GLU A 103 17.84 -6.33 -45.94
C GLU A 103 17.96 -7.41 -44.85
N ASP A 104 18.06 -7.00 -43.58
CA ASP A 104 17.93 -7.89 -42.43
C ASP A 104 16.48 -8.39 -42.33
N GLU A 105 16.28 -9.68 -42.61
CA GLU A 105 15.10 -10.44 -42.18
C GLU A 105 15.12 -10.50 -40.64
N GLU A 106 14.44 -9.57 -39.98
CA GLU A 106 14.15 -9.68 -38.55
C GLU A 106 13.20 -10.88 -38.32
N GLU A 107 13.74 -11.95 -37.74
CA GLU A 107 12.93 -13.03 -37.16
C GLU A 107 12.13 -12.46 -35.98
N ASP A 108 10.82 -12.32 -36.17
CA ASP A 108 9.82 -12.00 -35.13
C ASP A 108 9.81 -13.10 -34.06
N ASP A 109 10.69 -12.98 -33.05
CA ASP A 109 10.75 -13.84 -31.85
C ASP A 109 10.15 -13.15 -30.59
N ASP A 110 9.27 -12.16 -30.78
CA ASP A 110 8.71 -11.34 -29.69
C ASP A 110 7.32 -11.80 -29.15
N ASP A 111 6.72 -12.87 -29.70
CA ASP A 111 5.35 -13.29 -29.33
C ASP A 111 5.27 -14.29 -28.15
N ASP A 112 6.38 -14.85 -27.67
CA ASP A 112 6.37 -15.86 -26.58
C ASP A 112 6.47 -15.25 -25.15
N ASP A 113 6.97 -14.03 -24.98
CA ASP A 113 7.17 -13.39 -23.66
C ASP A 113 5.85 -12.85 -23.05
N ASP A 114 4.90 -12.40 -23.87
CA ASP A 114 3.61 -11.84 -23.42
C ASP A 114 2.66 -12.92 -22.86
N ASP A 115 2.75 -14.15 -23.36
CA ASP A 115 1.94 -15.28 -22.90
C ASP A 115 2.44 -15.85 -21.55
N GLU A 116 3.76 -15.82 -21.29
CA GLU A 116 4.33 -16.22 -20.00
C GLU A 116 3.96 -15.25 -18.87
N GLU A 117 4.00 -13.93 -19.11
CA GLU A 117 3.64 -12.92 -18.11
C GLU A 117 2.13 -12.97 -17.78
N ALA A 118 1.29 -13.21 -18.79
CA ALA A 118 -0.15 -13.39 -18.62
C ALA A 118 -0.49 -14.69 -17.86
N GLU A 119 0.25 -15.77 -18.08
CA GLU A 119 0.13 -17.01 -17.30
C GLU A 119 0.53 -16.83 -15.83
N GLU A 120 1.66 -16.15 -15.59
CA GLU A 120 2.10 -15.80 -14.23
C GLU A 120 1.06 -14.95 -13.51
N GLU A 121 0.40 -14.03 -14.20
CA GLU A 121 -0.64 -13.19 -13.60
C GLU A 121 -1.89 -13.99 -13.22
N ARG A 122 -2.28 -14.99 -14.01
CA ARG A 122 -3.38 -15.91 -13.68
C ARG A 122 -3.05 -16.79 -12.48
N LYS A 123 -1.81 -17.28 -12.36
CA LYS A 123 -1.32 -18.07 -11.20
C LYS A 123 -1.39 -17.28 -9.89
N ARG A 124 -1.37 -15.94 -9.95
CA ARG A 124 -1.48 -15.06 -8.77
C ARG A 124 -2.91 -14.94 -8.22
N ILE A 125 -3.94 -15.40 -8.93
CA ILE A 125 -5.34 -15.24 -8.53
C ILE A 125 -5.83 -16.48 -7.78
N THR A 126 -6.11 -16.32 -6.50
CA THR A 126 -6.79 -17.34 -5.70
C THR A 126 -8.30 -17.11 -5.72
N GLN A 127 -9.08 -18.16 -5.96
CA GLN A 127 -10.54 -18.13 -5.84
C GLN A 127 -10.95 -18.57 -4.44
N ILE A 128 -11.87 -17.82 -3.83
CA ILE A 128 -12.41 -18.07 -2.49
C ILE A 128 -13.92 -18.17 -2.63
N ASN A 129 -14.49 -19.32 -2.30
CA ASN A 129 -15.94 -19.46 -2.19
C ASN A 129 -16.38 -18.95 -0.82
N PHE A 130 -17.23 -17.93 -0.81
CA PHE A 130 -17.86 -17.42 0.40
C PHE A 130 -19.37 -17.33 0.20
N ASP A 131 -20.10 -18.16 0.94
CA ASP A 131 -21.57 -18.20 0.97
C ASP A 131 -22.22 -18.34 -0.43
N GLY A 132 -21.61 -19.18 -1.28
CA GLY A 132 -22.10 -19.53 -2.62
C GLY A 132 -21.63 -18.61 -3.75
N GLU A 133 -20.91 -17.52 -3.44
CA GLU A 133 -20.28 -16.64 -4.44
C GLU A 133 -18.76 -16.84 -4.46
N VAL A 134 -18.18 -16.85 -5.67
CA VAL A 134 -16.73 -16.98 -5.86
C VAL A 134 -16.09 -15.60 -5.95
N TYR A 135 -15.18 -15.31 -5.03
CA TYR A 135 -14.39 -14.08 -4.99
C TYR A 135 -12.97 -14.34 -5.42
N THR A 136 -12.38 -13.44 -6.21
CA THR A 136 -10.99 -13.51 -6.64
C THR A 136 -10.10 -12.66 -5.74
N PHE A 137 -8.95 -13.20 -5.36
CA PHE A 137 -7.95 -12.53 -4.55
C PHE A 137 -6.59 -12.66 -5.23
N LYS A 138 -6.01 -11.53 -5.67
CA LYS A 138 -4.66 -11.48 -6.22
C LYS A 138 -3.66 -11.52 -5.07
N GLU A 139 -2.97 -12.64 -4.92
CA GLU A 139 -1.90 -12.81 -3.94
C GLU A 139 -0.64 -12.08 -4.40
N ARG A 140 0.21 -11.71 -3.43
CA ARG A 140 1.49 -11.03 -3.71
C ARG A 140 2.54 -12.05 -4.15
N PRO A 141 3.54 -11.66 -4.97
CA PRO A 141 4.58 -12.57 -5.44
C PRO A 141 5.28 -13.34 -4.31
N SER A 142 5.65 -12.62 -3.24
CA SER A 142 6.27 -13.21 -2.03
C SER A 142 5.43 -14.29 -1.33
N VAL A 143 4.09 -14.25 -1.41
CA VAL A 143 3.22 -15.28 -0.82
C VAL A 143 3.24 -16.55 -1.68
N ILE A 144 3.29 -16.37 -3.01
CA ILE A 144 3.28 -17.47 -3.98
C ILE A 144 4.63 -18.18 -3.95
N GLU A 145 5.72 -17.44 -3.94
CA GLU A 145 7.07 -18.01 -3.80
C GLU A 145 7.23 -18.83 -2.51
N GLU A 146 6.56 -18.44 -1.41
CA GLU A 146 6.55 -19.21 -0.17
C GLU A 146 5.75 -20.50 -0.33
N LYS A 147 4.58 -20.45 -0.97
CA LYS A 147 3.75 -21.63 -1.25
C LYS A 147 4.45 -22.63 -2.16
N GLU A 148 5.18 -22.14 -3.16
CA GLU A 148 6.02 -22.94 -4.05
C GLU A 148 7.29 -23.43 -3.35
N GLY A 149 7.58 -22.94 -2.15
CA GLY A 149 8.75 -23.31 -1.36
C GLY A 149 10.07 -22.78 -1.90
N LYS A 150 10.04 -21.76 -2.76
CA LYS A 150 11.22 -21.02 -3.27
C LYS A 150 11.85 -20.17 -2.16
N ILE A 151 11.01 -19.60 -1.30
CA ILE A 151 11.42 -18.85 -0.11
C ILE A 151 10.86 -19.49 1.16
N GLU A 152 11.46 -19.16 2.29
CA GLU A 152 11.00 -19.54 3.62
C GLU A 152 11.33 -18.44 4.64
N PHE A 153 10.56 -18.41 5.72
CA PHE A 153 10.76 -17.49 6.84
C PHE A 153 11.34 -18.27 8.02
N ARG A 154 12.56 -17.92 8.43
CA ARG A 154 13.25 -18.58 9.54
C ARG A 154 13.52 -17.60 10.66
N VAL A 155 13.21 -18.00 11.89
CA VAL A 155 13.64 -17.26 13.09
C VAL A 155 14.94 -17.87 13.56
N VAL A 156 16.00 -17.05 13.58
CA VAL A 156 17.35 -17.45 13.96
C VAL A 156 17.85 -16.54 15.08
N ASN A 157 18.74 -17.07 15.92
CA ASN A 157 19.50 -16.31 16.90
C ASN A 157 20.93 -16.87 16.96
N ASN A 158 21.81 -16.23 17.74
CA ASN A 158 23.17 -16.72 17.91
C ASN A 158 23.23 -17.92 18.87
N ASP A 159 22.85 -19.08 18.37
CA ASP A 159 22.87 -20.40 19.01
C ASP A 159 24.19 -21.18 18.78
N ASN A 160 25.19 -20.55 18.16
CA ASN A 160 26.43 -21.16 17.67
C ASN A 160 26.25 -22.23 16.57
N ALA A 161 25.06 -22.39 15.98
CA ALA A 161 24.87 -23.29 14.84
C ALA A 161 25.42 -22.67 13.55
N LYS A 162 26.03 -23.50 12.69
CA LYS A 162 26.62 -23.05 11.42
C LYS A 162 25.59 -22.39 10.51
N GLU A 163 24.41 -22.97 10.37
CA GLU A 163 23.33 -22.42 9.53
C GLU A 163 22.83 -21.08 10.06
N SER A 164 22.52 -21.00 11.36
CA SER A 164 22.11 -19.76 12.02
C SER A 164 23.14 -18.65 11.82
N LEU A 165 24.44 -18.97 11.94
CA LEU A 165 25.51 -18.00 11.73
C LEU A 165 25.60 -17.53 10.27
N ILE A 166 25.39 -18.40 9.29
CA ILE A 166 25.36 -18.01 7.86
C ILE A 166 24.20 -17.02 7.62
N VAL A 167 23.01 -17.33 8.13
CA VAL A 167 21.83 -16.48 7.98
C VAL A 167 22.03 -15.12 8.67
N LEU A 168 22.52 -15.12 9.91
CA LEU A 168 22.84 -13.88 10.65
C LEU A 168 23.91 -13.05 9.95
N THR A 169 24.91 -13.69 9.35
CA THR A 169 25.96 -13.00 8.56
C THR A 169 25.34 -12.35 7.31
N GLY A 170 24.47 -13.07 6.60
CA GLY A 170 23.74 -12.52 5.46
C GLY A 170 22.88 -11.31 5.84
N LEU A 171 22.14 -11.41 6.94
CA LEU A 171 21.34 -10.31 7.48
C LEU A 171 22.19 -9.11 7.88
N LYS A 172 23.29 -9.33 8.61
CA LYS A 172 24.25 -8.27 8.97
C LYS A 172 24.69 -7.51 7.72
N ASN A 173 25.08 -8.22 6.66
CA ASN A 173 25.57 -7.60 5.43
C ASN A 173 24.48 -6.77 4.73
N ILE A 174 23.22 -7.24 4.74
CA ILE A 174 22.09 -6.48 4.22
C ILE A 174 21.85 -5.23 5.06
N PHE A 175 21.78 -5.34 6.38
CA PHE A 175 21.59 -4.19 7.27
C PHE A 175 22.70 -3.15 7.11
N GLN A 176 23.96 -3.58 6.99
CA GLN A 176 25.09 -2.66 6.78
C GLN A 176 25.03 -1.90 5.45
N LYS A 177 24.43 -2.51 4.41
CA LYS A 177 24.24 -1.86 3.11
C LYS A 177 23.01 -0.94 3.10
N GLN A 178 21.89 -1.41 3.66
CA GLN A 178 20.60 -0.72 3.60
C GLN A 178 20.43 0.35 4.68
N LEU A 179 21.22 0.31 5.77
CA LEU A 179 21.19 1.26 6.88
C LEU A 179 22.55 1.99 6.99
N PRO A 180 22.91 2.87 6.04
CA PRO A 180 24.24 3.49 6.00
C PRO A 180 24.51 4.45 7.18
N LYS A 181 23.45 4.96 7.83
CA LYS A 181 23.56 5.83 9.01
C LYS A 181 23.94 5.06 10.28
N MET A 182 23.79 3.73 10.29
CA MET A 182 24.07 2.89 11.45
C MET A 182 25.51 2.38 11.41
N PRO A 183 26.30 2.50 12.49
CA PRO A 183 27.67 2.00 12.52
C PRO A 183 27.74 0.48 12.27
N ARG A 184 28.71 0.05 11.47
CA ARG A 184 28.85 -1.35 11.04
C ARG A 184 29.10 -2.30 12.21
N GLU A 185 29.90 -1.87 13.18
CA GLU A 185 30.22 -2.60 14.41
C GLU A 185 28.99 -2.71 15.30
N TYR A 186 28.18 -1.65 15.35
CA TYR A 186 26.93 -1.62 16.12
C TYR A 186 25.92 -2.65 15.59
N ILE A 187 25.71 -2.69 14.26
CA ILE A 187 24.86 -3.70 13.60
C ILE A 187 25.36 -5.10 13.92
N SER A 188 26.66 -5.35 13.73
CA SER A 188 27.25 -6.67 13.97
C SER A 188 27.05 -7.14 15.40
N ARG A 189 27.28 -6.24 16.38
CA ARG A 189 27.15 -6.55 17.79
C ARG A 189 25.72 -6.95 18.15
N LEU A 190 24.70 -6.25 17.65
CA LEU A 190 23.31 -6.54 17.98
C LEU A 190 22.75 -7.74 17.21
N VAL A 191 23.11 -7.93 15.94
CA VAL A 191 22.68 -9.11 15.16
C VAL A 191 23.21 -10.41 15.77
N TYR A 192 24.43 -10.41 16.30
CA TYR A 192 25.01 -11.58 16.96
C TYR A 192 24.75 -11.65 18.47
N ASP A 193 24.00 -10.71 19.03
CA ASP A 193 23.66 -10.71 20.45
C ASP A 193 22.64 -11.80 20.74
N ARG A 194 22.88 -12.62 21.78
CA ARG A 194 22.03 -13.76 22.12
C ARG A 194 20.65 -13.38 22.65
N SER A 195 20.47 -12.15 23.10
CA SER A 195 19.17 -11.63 23.54
C SER A 195 18.31 -11.09 22.40
N HIS A 196 18.87 -11.02 21.18
CA HIS A 196 18.16 -10.60 19.98
C HIS A 196 17.79 -11.83 19.14
N LEU A 197 16.65 -11.75 18.48
CA LEU A 197 16.23 -12.71 17.47
C LEU A 197 16.10 -12.01 16.14
N SER A 198 16.34 -12.76 15.06
CA SER A 198 16.17 -12.28 13.71
C SER A 198 15.23 -13.19 12.94
N MET A 199 14.15 -12.61 12.40
CA MET A 199 13.35 -13.28 11.39
C MET A 199 13.93 -12.95 10.02
N ALA A 200 14.42 -13.97 9.32
CA ALA A 200 15.04 -13.86 8.01
C ALA A 200 14.11 -14.41 6.93
N VAL A 201 14.08 -13.73 5.78
CA VAL A 201 13.57 -14.26 4.52
C VAL A 201 14.74 -14.94 3.81
N VAL A 202 14.64 -16.25 3.63
CA VAL A 202 15.68 -17.07 3.00
C VAL A 202 15.14 -17.66 1.71
N ARG A 203 15.84 -17.43 0.60
CA ARG A 203 15.62 -18.11 -0.67
C ARG A 203 16.48 -19.37 -0.69
N LYS A 204 15.89 -20.51 -1.06
CA LYS A 204 16.64 -21.78 -1.12
C LYS A 204 17.80 -21.69 -2.13
N PRO A 205 18.97 -22.28 -1.85
CA PRO A 205 19.25 -23.14 -0.71
C PRO A 205 19.50 -22.41 0.62
N LEU A 206 20.14 -21.23 0.65
CA LEU A 206 20.40 -20.48 1.90
C LEU A 206 20.68 -18.98 1.70
N THR A 207 20.16 -18.39 0.63
CA THR A 207 20.41 -16.98 0.27
C THR A 207 19.49 -16.07 1.06
N VAL A 208 20.07 -15.15 1.84
CA VAL A 208 19.28 -14.19 2.63
C VAL A 208 18.78 -13.05 1.74
N VAL A 209 17.47 -12.82 1.71
CA VAL A 209 16.82 -11.74 0.95
C VAL A 209 16.61 -10.50 1.82
N GLY A 210 16.34 -10.69 3.11
CA GLY A 210 16.09 -9.61 4.05
C GLY A 210 15.66 -10.13 5.41
N GLY A 211 15.40 -9.24 6.36
CA GLY A 211 14.96 -9.66 7.68
C GLY A 211 14.65 -8.53 8.65
N ILE A 212 14.12 -8.93 9.80
CA ILE A 212 13.88 -8.07 10.96
C ILE A 212 14.63 -8.64 12.15
N THR A 213 15.49 -7.84 12.78
CA THR A 213 16.07 -8.15 14.08
C THR A 213 15.28 -7.43 15.15
N TYR A 214 14.82 -8.17 16.14
CA TYR A 214 14.03 -7.67 17.26
C TYR A 214 14.51 -8.24 18.59
N ARG A 215 14.25 -7.49 19.66
CA ARG A 215 14.56 -7.86 21.03
C ARG A 215 13.26 -8.02 21.83
N PRO A 216 12.90 -9.24 22.24
CA PRO A 216 11.67 -9.47 23.00
C PRO A 216 11.84 -9.11 24.48
N PHE A 217 10.85 -8.40 25.03
CA PHE A 217 10.71 -8.15 26.46
C PHE A 217 9.43 -8.82 26.97
N ASN A 218 9.44 -10.15 27.04
CA ASN A 218 8.25 -10.96 27.37
C ASN A 218 7.55 -10.53 28.67
N ASN A 219 8.32 -10.17 29.70
CA ASN A 219 7.77 -9.72 31.00
C ASN A 219 7.07 -8.36 30.93
N ARG A 220 7.26 -7.61 29.84
CA ARG A 220 6.73 -6.26 29.61
C ARG A 220 5.76 -6.22 28.42
N GLU A 221 5.42 -7.39 27.86
CA GLU A 221 4.48 -7.57 26.75
C GLU A 221 4.83 -6.78 25.46
N PHE A 222 6.07 -6.33 25.28
CA PHE A 222 6.51 -5.64 24.07
C PHE A 222 7.82 -6.21 23.50
N ALA A 223 8.08 -5.95 22.22
CA ALA A 223 9.39 -6.17 21.62
C ALA A 223 9.87 -4.92 20.89
N GLU A 224 11.18 -4.71 20.94
CA GLU A 224 11.87 -3.65 20.21
C GLU A 224 12.27 -4.17 18.83
N ILE A 225 11.83 -3.53 17.76
CA ILE A 225 12.35 -3.77 16.42
C ILE A 225 13.60 -2.90 16.28
N VAL A 226 14.75 -3.56 16.16
CA VAL A 226 16.07 -2.91 16.11
C VAL A 226 16.46 -2.62 14.66
N PHE A 227 16.31 -3.62 13.78
CA PHE A 227 16.61 -3.49 12.36
C PHE A 227 15.51 -4.09 11.51
N CYS A 228 15.20 -3.45 10.39
CA CYS A 228 14.27 -3.94 9.39
C CYS A 228 14.77 -3.52 8.01
N ALA A 229 15.15 -4.48 7.17
CA ALA A 229 15.62 -4.18 5.83
C ALA A 229 15.41 -5.38 4.88
N ILE A 230 15.19 -5.06 3.60
CA ILE A 230 15.13 -6.01 2.49
C ILE A 230 16.22 -5.61 1.50
N SER A 231 16.88 -6.58 0.86
CA SER A 231 17.85 -6.35 -0.22
C SER A 231 17.24 -5.46 -1.30
N SER A 232 17.99 -4.47 -1.77
CA SER A 232 17.53 -3.51 -2.80
C SER A 232 17.09 -4.18 -4.10
N THR A 233 17.73 -5.29 -4.48
CA THR A 233 17.36 -6.10 -5.65
C THR A 233 15.96 -6.73 -5.57
N GLU A 234 15.43 -6.86 -4.36
CA GLU A 234 14.18 -7.56 -4.05
C GLU A 234 13.15 -6.62 -3.42
N GLN A 235 13.39 -5.30 -3.42
CA GLN A 235 12.43 -4.32 -2.94
C GLN A 235 11.20 -4.27 -3.87
N VAL A 236 10.09 -3.73 -3.38
CA VAL A 236 8.81 -3.58 -4.12
C VAL A 236 8.03 -4.89 -4.39
N ARG A 237 8.67 -6.07 -4.31
CA ARG A 237 8.02 -7.40 -4.43
C ARG A 237 7.12 -7.83 -3.24
N GLY A 238 6.96 -6.95 -2.26
CA GLY A 238 6.08 -7.14 -1.11
C GLY A 238 6.67 -7.92 0.07
N TYR A 239 7.93 -8.37 -0.01
CA TYR A 239 8.58 -9.13 1.07
C TYR A 239 8.55 -8.44 2.43
N GLY A 240 8.73 -7.11 2.48
CA GLY A 240 8.72 -6.39 3.77
C GLY A 240 7.39 -6.51 4.52
N ALA A 241 6.27 -6.33 3.82
CA ALA A 241 4.95 -6.50 4.42
C ALA A 241 4.68 -7.96 4.80
N HIS A 242 5.12 -8.91 3.96
CA HIS A 242 4.96 -10.34 4.23
C HIS A 242 5.76 -10.78 5.46
N LEU A 243 7.01 -10.31 5.56
CA LEU A 243 7.90 -10.49 6.71
C LEU A 243 7.31 -9.93 8.01
N MET A 244 6.72 -8.73 7.96
CA MET A 244 6.08 -8.13 9.14
C MET A 244 4.84 -8.94 9.58
N ASN A 245 4.06 -9.46 8.63
CA ASN A 245 2.90 -10.32 8.95
C ASN A 245 3.36 -11.63 9.61
N HIS A 246 4.39 -12.28 9.05
CA HIS A 246 5.03 -13.45 9.67
C HIS A 246 5.54 -13.14 11.07
N LEU A 247 6.20 -12.00 11.28
CA LEU A 247 6.71 -11.60 12.60
C LEU A 247 5.57 -11.43 13.62
N LYS A 248 4.49 -10.74 13.24
CA LYS A 248 3.33 -10.53 14.10
C LYS A 248 2.63 -11.84 14.46
N ASP A 249 2.49 -12.75 13.51
CA ASP A 249 1.85 -14.04 13.73
C ASP A 249 2.73 -14.95 14.59
N TYR A 250 4.03 -15.00 14.31
CA TYR A 250 5.02 -15.75 15.09
C TYR A 250 5.06 -15.28 16.55
N VAL A 251 5.28 -13.98 16.77
CA VAL A 251 5.44 -13.41 18.12
C VAL A 251 4.18 -13.62 18.96
N ARG A 252 2.98 -13.47 18.38
CA ARG A 252 1.72 -13.72 19.09
C ARG A 252 1.48 -15.19 19.40
N ALA A 253 1.97 -16.09 18.55
CA ALA A 253 1.83 -17.53 18.77
C ALA A 253 2.82 -18.06 19.81
N THR A 254 4.02 -17.48 19.90
CA THR A 254 5.12 -18.02 20.73
C THR A 254 5.38 -17.23 22.00
N SER A 255 4.78 -16.05 22.19
CA SER A 255 5.12 -15.15 23.31
C SER A 255 3.92 -14.29 23.76
N PRO A 256 3.95 -13.71 24.98
CA PRO A 256 2.90 -12.81 25.48
C PRO A 256 2.97 -11.40 24.90
N ILE A 257 3.83 -11.15 23.90
CA ILE A 257 4.06 -9.82 23.34
C ILE A 257 2.84 -9.36 22.54
N LYS A 258 2.38 -8.14 22.84
CA LYS A 258 1.25 -7.47 22.20
C LYS A 258 1.66 -6.22 21.42
N TYR A 259 2.80 -5.63 21.78
CA TYR A 259 3.26 -4.36 21.25
C TYR A 259 4.62 -4.49 20.56
N PHE A 260 4.80 -3.77 19.45
CA PHE A 260 6.12 -3.47 18.92
C PHE A 260 6.45 -1.99 19.10
N LEU A 261 7.69 -1.72 19.50
CA LEU A 261 8.27 -0.39 19.52
C LEU A 261 9.45 -0.36 18.57
N THR A 262 9.61 0.75 17.85
CA THR A 262 10.72 0.94 16.91
C THR A 262 11.07 2.41 16.82
N TYR A 263 12.35 2.72 16.65
CA TYR A 263 12.75 4.01 16.11
C TYR A 263 12.82 3.89 14.59
N ALA A 264 12.00 4.67 13.89
CA ALA A 264 11.94 4.68 12.44
C ALA A 264 12.63 5.92 11.87
N ASP A 265 13.53 5.72 10.91
CA ASP A 265 14.05 6.81 10.09
C ASP A 265 12.91 7.45 9.26
N ASN A 266 13.06 8.72 8.90
CA ASN A 266 12.05 9.48 8.14
C ASN A 266 11.59 8.77 6.85
N TYR A 267 12.50 8.08 6.15
CA TYR A 267 12.18 7.32 4.94
C TYR A 267 11.37 6.04 5.22
N ALA A 268 11.44 5.50 6.44
CA ALA A 268 10.78 4.26 6.84
C ALA A 268 9.42 4.50 7.52
N ILE A 269 9.10 5.73 7.95
CA ILE A 269 7.82 6.06 8.61
C ILE A 269 6.62 5.61 7.77
N GLY A 270 6.64 5.83 6.45
CA GLY A 270 5.57 5.41 5.55
C GLY A 270 5.38 3.89 5.50
N TYR A 271 6.47 3.12 5.57
CA TYR A 271 6.41 1.66 5.66
C TYR A 271 5.78 1.23 6.99
N PHE A 272 6.26 1.75 8.12
CA PHE A 272 5.75 1.40 9.44
C PHE A 272 4.28 1.83 9.62
N LYS A 273 3.88 3.02 9.15
CA LYS A 273 2.46 3.45 9.10
C LYS A 273 1.60 2.41 8.36
N LYS A 274 2.02 1.92 7.19
CA LYS A 274 1.32 0.86 6.45
C LYS A 274 1.26 -0.47 7.19
N GLN A 275 2.22 -0.74 8.07
CA GLN A 275 2.21 -1.92 8.94
C GLN A 275 1.42 -1.70 10.25
N GLY A 276 0.69 -0.60 10.41
CA GLY A 276 -0.11 -0.33 11.61
C GLY A 276 0.70 0.20 12.79
N PHE A 277 1.84 0.85 12.53
CA PHE A 277 2.53 1.64 13.54
C PHE A 277 2.00 3.08 13.54
N THR A 278 1.95 3.69 14.71
CA THR A 278 1.60 5.09 14.93
C THR A 278 2.74 5.81 15.65
N LYS A 279 2.83 7.13 15.46
CA LYS A 279 3.74 8.00 16.24
C LYS A 279 3.26 8.16 17.69
N GLU A 280 1.97 7.92 17.94
CA GLU A 280 1.37 8.02 19.28
C GLU A 280 1.67 6.76 20.10
N VAL A 281 2.56 6.88 21.08
CA VAL A 281 2.93 5.79 21.98
C VAL A 281 1.95 5.78 23.15
N THR A 282 0.99 4.85 23.11
CA THR A 282 0.01 4.65 24.19
C THR A 282 0.55 3.82 25.34
N LEU A 283 1.67 3.11 25.15
CA LEU A 283 2.31 2.31 26.18
C LEU A 283 2.98 3.23 27.22
N ASP A 284 2.70 2.99 28.50
CA ASP A 284 3.23 3.80 29.59
C ASP A 284 4.77 3.86 29.56
N LYS A 285 5.32 5.07 29.77
CA LYS A 285 6.77 5.32 29.71
C LYS A 285 7.55 4.38 30.65
N SER A 286 7.03 4.02 31.82
CA SER A 286 7.70 3.10 32.77
C SER A 286 7.89 1.68 32.22
N ILE A 287 7.14 1.30 31.18
CA ILE A 287 7.20 -0.02 30.56
C ILE A 287 8.41 -0.10 29.62
N TRP A 288 8.74 0.95 28.88
CA TRP A 288 9.75 0.89 27.80
C TRP A 288 10.95 1.82 28.00
N MET A 289 10.81 2.89 28.76
CA MET A 289 11.88 3.88 28.98
C MET A 289 13.07 3.22 29.70
N GLY A 290 14.26 3.38 29.13
CA GLY A 290 15.50 2.76 29.61
C GLY A 290 15.72 1.29 29.15
N TYR A 291 14.75 0.68 28.47
CA TYR A 291 14.88 -0.68 27.93
C TYR A 291 15.23 -0.69 26.44
N ILE A 292 14.62 0.21 25.69
CA ILE A 292 14.88 0.40 24.25
C ILE A 292 16.05 1.37 24.04
N LYS A 293 16.65 1.33 22.85
CA LYS A 293 17.70 2.26 22.45
C LYS A 293 17.11 3.47 21.76
N ASP A 294 17.56 4.64 22.19
CA ASP A 294 17.23 5.91 21.54
C ASP A 294 18.20 6.14 20.38
N TYR A 295 17.65 6.41 19.19
CA TYR A 295 18.43 6.72 18.00
C TYR A 295 18.22 8.17 17.61
N GLU A 296 19.32 8.91 17.51
CA GLU A 296 19.30 10.31 17.11
C GLU A 296 18.70 10.47 15.70
N GLY A 297 17.68 11.32 15.57
CA GLY A 297 16.97 11.53 14.30
C GLY A 297 15.96 10.43 13.91
N GLY A 298 15.75 9.42 14.76
CA GLY A 298 14.68 8.44 14.61
C GLY A 298 13.37 8.92 15.26
N THR A 299 12.24 8.58 14.65
CA THR A 299 10.91 8.80 15.25
C THR A 299 10.46 7.53 15.97
N LEU A 300 10.18 7.63 17.26
CA LEU A 300 9.60 6.51 18.02
C LEU A 300 8.19 6.20 17.50
N MET A 301 7.93 4.94 17.18
CA MET A 301 6.64 4.46 16.70
C MET A 301 6.21 3.18 17.43
N GLN A 302 4.91 3.06 17.69
CA GLN A 302 4.30 1.91 18.34
C GLN A 302 3.35 1.18 17.39
N CYS A 303 3.42 -0.14 17.34
CA CYS A 303 2.37 -1.00 16.78
C CYS A 303 1.68 -1.78 17.89
N SER A 304 0.37 -1.61 18.00
CA SER A 304 -0.49 -2.43 18.86
C SER A 304 -1.09 -3.53 18.01
N MET A 305 -0.68 -4.78 18.24
CA MET A 305 -1.17 -5.90 17.44
C MET A 305 -2.63 -6.21 17.75
N LEU A 306 -3.36 -6.64 16.73
CA LEU A 306 -4.74 -7.11 16.84
C LEU A 306 -4.81 -8.44 17.60
N PRO A 307 -5.98 -8.78 18.18
CA PRO A 307 -6.15 -10.00 18.95
C PRO A 307 -5.73 -11.28 18.19
N PRO A 308 -5.27 -12.33 18.90
CA PRO A 308 -4.71 -13.54 18.30
C PRO A 308 -5.66 -14.33 17.39
N ILE A 309 -6.97 -14.13 17.53
CA ILE A 309 -7.98 -14.77 16.65
C ILE A 309 -7.81 -14.37 15.17
N LEU A 310 -7.16 -13.24 14.90
CA LEU A 310 -6.87 -12.78 13.55
C LEU A 310 -5.43 -13.12 13.17
N ARG A 311 -5.24 -13.83 12.06
CA ARG A 311 -3.92 -14.10 11.47
C ARG A 311 -3.56 -13.01 10.45
N TYR A 312 -2.43 -12.33 10.63
CA TYR A 312 -2.02 -11.23 9.74
C TYR A 312 -1.68 -11.72 8.34
N LEU A 313 -1.17 -12.95 8.19
CA LEU A 313 -0.96 -13.58 6.88
C LEU A 313 -2.25 -13.72 6.07
N ASP A 314 -3.41 -13.85 6.73
CA ASP A 314 -4.73 -13.90 6.08
C ASP A 314 -5.43 -12.54 6.00
N SER A 315 -4.79 -11.45 6.46
CA SER A 315 -5.42 -10.12 6.54
C SER A 315 -6.06 -9.69 5.22
N GLY A 316 -5.39 -9.92 4.08
CA GLY A 316 -5.94 -9.61 2.76
C GLY A 316 -7.22 -10.39 2.43
N LYS A 317 -7.27 -11.67 2.79
CA LYS A 317 -8.45 -12.53 2.60
C LYS A 317 -9.58 -12.12 3.55
N ILE A 318 -9.26 -11.85 4.81
CA ILE A 318 -10.23 -11.39 5.81
C ILE A 318 -10.87 -10.08 5.37
N LEU A 319 -10.08 -9.12 4.89
CA LEU A 319 -10.59 -7.83 4.39
C LEU A 319 -11.47 -8.01 3.15
N LEU A 320 -11.13 -8.92 2.24
CA LEU A 320 -11.97 -9.25 1.09
C LEU A 320 -13.32 -9.82 1.53
N LEU A 321 -13.33 -10.76 2.48
CA LEU A 321 -14.56 -11.33 3.03
C LEU A 321 -15.42 -10.30 3.77
N GLN A 322 -14.79 -9.39 4.54
CA GLN A 322 -15.49 -8.28 5.18
C GLN A 322 -16.12 -7.34 4.16
N LYS A 323 -15.39 -6.99 3.09
CA LYS A 323 -15.90 -6.17 1.99
C LYS A 323 -17.10 -6.85 1.33
N ALA A 324 -16.98 -8.15 1.00
CA ALA A 324 -18.05 -8.94 0.41
C ALA A 324 -19.32 -8.95 1.29
N ALA A 325 -19.17 -9.15 2.60
CA ALA A 325 -20.29 -9.13 3.54
C ALA A 325 -21.00 -7.76 3.59
N ILE A 326 -20.23 -6.66 3.58
CA ILE A 326 -20.77 -5.29 3.55
C ILE A 326 -21.48 -5.04 2.21
N GLU A 327 -20.85 -5.38 1.08
CA GLU A 327 -21.42 -5.21 -0.25
C GLU A 327 -22.71 -5.99 -0.43
N ARG A 328 -22.79 -7.22 0.08
CA ARG A 328 -24.05 -7.98 0.11
C ARG A 328 -25.14 -7.26 0.88
N LYS A 329 -24.81 -6.70 2.06
CA LYS A 329 -25.78 -5.93 2.84
C LYS A 329 -26.21 -4.67 2.08
N ILE A 330 -25.28 -4.00 1.40
CA ILE A 330 -25.58 -2.86 0.53
C ILE A 330 -26.51 -3.30 -0.60
N LYS A 331 -26.21 -4.38 -1.35
CA LYS A 331 -27.06 -4.94 -2.42
C LYS A 331 -28.48 -5.30 -1.94
N SER A 332 -28.65 -5.70 -0.68
CA SER A 332 -29.98 -6.00 -0.12
C SER A 332 -30.85 -4.76 0.11
N ARG A 333 -30.27 -3.56 0.16
CA ARG A 333 -30.96 -2.28 0.41
C ARG A 333 -30.91 -1.35 -0.78
N SER A 334 -29.76 -1.30 -1.44
CA SER A 334 -29.48 -0.48 -2.60
C SER A 334 -29.87 -1.22 -3.87
N LYS A 335 -30.42 -0.46 -4.82
CA LYS A 335 -30.71 -0.93 -6.18
C LYS A 335 -29.65 -0.46 -7.18
N SER A 336 -28.49 0.00 -6.71
CA SER A 336 -27.40 0.49 -7.56
C SER A 336 -26.81 -0.59 -8.47
N ASN A 337 -26.97 -1.87 -8.11
CA ASN A 337 -26.54 -3.02 -8.93
C ASN A 337 -27.48 -3.32 -10.11
N VAL A 338 -28.66 -2.70 -10.18
CA VAL A 338 -29.63 -2.91 -11.27
C VAL A 338 -29.21 -2.06 -12.46
N VAL A 339 -28.74 -2.71 -13.52
CA VAL A 339 -28.49 -2.06 -14.81
C VAL A 339 -29.82 -1.76 -15.47
N ARG A 340 -30.07 -0.48 -15.76
CA ARG A 340 -31.31 -0.03 -16.39
C ARG A 340 -31.08 0.29 -17.85
N ALA A 341 -32.10 0.08 -18.67
CA ALA A 341 -32.03 0.38 -20.10
C ALA A 341 -31.71 1.86 -20.33
N GLY A 342 -30.84 2.13 -21.31
CA GLY A 342 -30.52 3.49 -21.71
C GLY A 342 -31.76 4.26 -22.17
N LEU A 343 -31.80 5.55 -21.87
CA LEU A 343 -32.89 6.44 -22.27
C LEU A 343 -32.86 6.62 -23.80
N GLN A 344 -33.91 6.14 -24.48
CA GLN A 344 -33.97 6.14 -25.94
C GLN A 344 -34.07 7.56 -26.53
N ILE A 345 -34.51 8.54 -25.74
CA ILE A 345 -34.72 9.93 -26.20
C ILE A 345 -33.44 10.58 -26.73
N PHE A 346 -32.28 10.17 -26.21
CA PHE A 346 -30.99 10.74 -26.57
C PHE A 346 -30.43 10.16 -27.87
N LYS A 347 -31.03 9.10 -28.41
CA LYS A 347 -30.69 8.59 -29.75
C LYS A 347 -31.21 9.51 -30.85
N THR A 348 -32.37 10.11 -30.63
CA THR A 348 -33.06 10.92 -31.66
C THR A 348 -32.73 12.40 -31.54
N ASN A 349 -32.48 12.92 -30.34
CA ASN A 349 -32.19 14.33 -30.09
C ASN A 349 -31.09 14.51 -29.05
N LYS A 350 -29.99 15.17 -29.43
CA LYS A 350 -28.80 15.35 -28.57
C LYS A 350 -28.95 16.48 -27.54
N ASN A 351 -29.83 17.47 -27.77
CA ASN A 351 -29.97 18.68 -26.94
C ASN A 351 -31.30 18.72 -26.15
N ILE A 352 -31.68 17.63 -25.47
CA ILE A 352 -32.87 17.61 -24.59
C ILE A 352 -32.43 17.65 -23.13
N THR A 353 -33.06 18.53 -22.34
CA THR A 353 -32.95 18.53 -20.87
C THR A 353 -34.14 17.78 -20.28
N LEU A 354 -33.87 16.71 -19.51
CA LEU A 354 -34.88 15.96 -18.77
C LEU A 354 -34.96 16.43 -17.32
N ASP A 355 -36.17 16.41 -16.76
CA ASP A 355 -36.35 16.50 -15.32
C ASP A 355 -36.00 15.13 -14.68
N TYR A 356 -35.40 15.15 -13.49
CA TYR A 356 -35.02 13.93 -12.77
C TYR A 356 -36.22 13.04 -12.46
N LYS A 357 -37.41 13.64 -12.30
CA LYS A 357 -38.68 12.94 -12.07
C LYS A 357 -39.14 12.13 -13.27
N ASP A 358 -38.66 12.46 -14.47
CA ASP A 358 -39.06 11.75 -15.68
C ASP A 358 -38.15 10.55 -15.96
N ILE A 359 -37.05 10.38 -15.20
CA ILE A 359 -36.13 9.27 -15.39
C ILE A 359 -36.59 8.08 -14.53
N PRO A 360 -37.15 7.00 -15.13
CA PRO A 360 -37.73 5.89 -14.36
C PRO A 360 -36.70 5.25 -13.43
N GLY A 361 -35.45 5.18 -13.87
CA GLY A 361 -34.38 4.58 -13.10
C GLY A 361 -33.96 5.33 -11.84
N LEU A 362 -34.11 6.66 -11.83
CA LEU A 362 -33.83 7.50 -10.66
C LEU A 362 -34.92 7.33 -9.59
N ILE A 363 -36.19 7.31 -10.00
CA ILE A 363 -37.32 7.06 -9.11
C ILE A 363 -37.22 5.67 -8.47
N GLU A 364 -36.98 4.64 -9.29
CA GLU A 364 -36.87 3.27 -8.80
C GLU A 364 -35.71 3.08 -7.82
N ALA A 365 -34.61 3.80 -8.03
CA ALA A 365 -33.44 3.80 -7.15
C ALA A 365 -33.70 4.49 -5.81
N GLY A 366 -34.82 5.22 -5.66
CA GLY A 366 -35.13 6.00 -4.48
C GLY A 366 -34.23 7.22 -4.33
N TRP A 367 -33.74 7.76 -5.45
CA TRP A 367 -32.90 8.96 -5.44
C TRP A 367 -33.70 10.15 -4.95
N SER A 368 -33.07 10.98 -4.12
CA SER A 368 -33.60 12.28 -3.69
C SER A 368 -32.59 13.38 -3.94
N GLU A 369 -33.09 14.60 -4.12
CA GLU A 369 -32.26 15.81 -4.28
C GLU A 369 -31.35 16.04 -3.06
N GLU A 370 -31.78 15.61 -1.87
CA GLU A 370 -30.96 15.66 -0.66
C GLU A 370 -29.77 14.70 -0.71
N MET A 371 -29.95 13.49 -1.28
CA MET A 371 -28.85 12.53 -1.46
C MET A 371 -27.80 13.06 -2.44
N ASP A 372 -28.24 13.74 -3.50
CA ASP A 372 -27.34 14.35 -4.49
C ASP A 372 -26.58 15.53 -3.91
N LYS A 373 -27.25 16.43 -3.19
CA LYS A 373 -26.60 17.53 -2.45
C LYS A 373 -25.57 17.01 -1.45
N LEU A 374 -25.85 15.88 -0.78
CA LEU A 374 -24.90 15.24 0.14
C LEU A 374 -23.71 14.63 -0.60
N ALA A 375 -23.94 13.99 -1.75
CA ALA A 375 -22.88 13.39 -2.57
C ALA A 375 -21.97 14.43 -3.25
N GLN A 376 -22.55 15.57 -3.64
CA GLN A 376 -21.83 16.70 -4.22
C GLN A 376 -21.07 17.52 -3.19
N LYS A 377 -21.38 17.37 -1.89
CA LYS A 377 -20.63 18.05 -0.84
C LYS A 377 -19.19 17.51 -0.85
N PRO A 378 -18.19 18.34 -1.22
CA PRO A 378 -16.81 17.87 -1.25
C PRO A 378 -16.42 17.43 0.16
N LYS A 379 -15.89 16.21 0.28
CA LYS A 379 -15.50 15.63 1.58
C LYS A 379 -14.40 16.42 2.30
N ARG A 380 -13.65 17.24 1.55
CA ARG A 380 -12.55 18.07 2.03
C ARG A 380 -12.67 19.43 1.37
N GLY A 381 -12.29 20.48 2.09
CA GLY A 381 -12.34 21.85 1.58
C GLY A 381 -11.50 22.04 0.30
N PRO A 382 -11.81 23.06 -0.52
CA PRO A 382 -11.12 23.32 -1.79
C PRO A 382 -9.59 23.49 -1.62
N HIS A 383 -9.16 24.01 -0.47
CA HIS A 383 -7.75 24.28 -0.17
C HIS A 383 -6.99 23.07 0.39
N TYR A 384 -7.66 21.94 0.63
CA TYR A 384 -7.06 20.79 1.33
C TYR A 384 -5.77 20.29 0.67
N ASN A 385 -5.79 20.09 -0.65
CA ASN A 385 -4.64 19.58 -1.38
C ASN A 385 -3.46 20.55 -1.35
N PHE A 386 -3.74 21.86 -1.40
CA PHE A 386 -2.71 22.88 -1.28
C PHE A 386 -2.11 22.91 0.13
N MET A 387 -2.94 22.84 1.17
CA MET A 387 -2.49 22.73 2.57
C MET A 387 -1.61 21.51 2.79
N VAL A 388 -1.98 20.33 2.26
CA VAL A 388 -1.16 19.11 2.36
C VAL A 388 0.18 19.27 1.66
N THR A 389 0.19 19.84 0.47
CA THR A 389 1.41 20.04 -0.30
C THR A 389 2.35 21.01 0.41
N LEU A 390 1.83 22.18 0.80
CA LEU A 390 2.58 23.22 1.51
C LEU A 390 3.11 22.71 2.86
N PHE A 391 2.26 22.00 3.63
CA PHE A 391 2.65 21.39 4.90
C PHE A 391 3.79 20.38 4.73
N SER A 392 3.65 19.46 3.76
CA SER A 392 4.68 18.45 3.47
C SER A 392 6.01 19.11 3.07
N GLU A 393 5.97 20.15 2.24
CA GLU A 393 7.18 20.89 1.87
C GLU A 393 7.82 21.61 3.07
N MET A 394 7.01 22.23 3.94
CA MET A 394 7.49 22.84 5.18
C MET A 394 8.12 21.81 6.12
N GLN A 395 7.47 20.66 6.31
CA GLN A 395 7.95 19.60 7.21
C GLN A 395 9.30 19.02 6.77
N ASN A 396 9.53 18.93 5.45
CA ASN A 396 10.78 18.42 4.88
C ASN A 396 11.88 19.48 4.75
N HIS A 397 11.61 20.75 5.05
CA HIS A 397 12.60 21.81 4.94
C HIS A 397 13.69 21.67 6.04
N PRO A 398 14.99 21.87 5.74
CA PRO A 398 16.07 21.67 6.72
C PRO A 398 15.96 22.51 8.00
N SER A 399 15.25 23.64 7.95
CA SER A 399 15.00 24.49 9.12
C SER A 399 13.77 24.10 9.95
N ALA A 400 13.07 23.00 9.62
CA ALA A 400 11.83 22.60 10.29
C ALA A 400 12.03 21.77 11.56
N TRP A 401 13.21 21.18 11.74
CA TRP A 401 13.49 20.28 12.87
C TRP A 401 13.11 20.83 14.25
N PRO A 402 13.25 22.14 14.59
CA PRO A 402 12.89 22.61 15.92
C PRO A 402 11.39 22.68 16.17
N PHE A 403 10.60 22.62 15.09
CA PHE A 403 9.15 22.76 15.12
C PHE A 403 8.46 21.43 14.84
N ALA A 404 9.22 20.34 14.73
CA ALA A 404 8.70 19.03 14.32
C ALA A 404 7.72 18.43 15.33
N VAL A 405 7.91 18.71 16.62
CA VAL A 405 7.12 18.18 17.75
C VAL A 405 6.91 19.29 18.80
N PRO A 406 5.94 19.15 19.73
CA PRO A 406 5.73 20.12 20.80
C PRO A 406 6.98 20.26 21.69
N VAL A 407 7.22 21.46 22.22
CA VAL A 407 8.32 21.72 23.15
C VAL A 407 8.15 20.88 24.42
N ASN A 408 9.15 20.08 24.78
CA ASN A 408 9.06 19.22 25.96
C ASN A 408 9.09 20.05 27.25
N LYS A 409 8.02 19.99 28.04
CA LYS A 409 7.91 20.71 29.33
C LYS A 409 9.00 20.29 30.33
N ASP A 410 9.46 19.04 30.29
CA ASP A 410 10.49 18.56 31.21
C ASP A 410 11.87 19.13 30.87
N GLU A 411 12.11 19.47 29.60
CA GLU A 411 13.36 20.08 29.12
C GLU A 411 13.32 21.61 29.19
N VAL A 412 12.15 22.21 28.97
CA VAL A 412 11.93 23.67 28.98
C VAL A 412 10.76 24.01 29.93
N PRO A 413 11.00 24.06 31.26
CA PRO A 413 9.93 24.12 32.27
C PRO A 413 9.03 25.36 32.20
N ASP A 414 9.60 26.51 31.84
CA ASP A 414 8.91 27.81 31.79
C ASP A 414 8.23 28.09 30.44
N TYR A 415 8.43 27.24 29.43
CA TYR A 415 7.93 27.49 28.06
C TYR A 415 6.42 27.72 28.02
N TYR A 416 5.66 26.85 28.68
CA TYR A 416 4.20 26.92 28.71
C TYR A 416 3.65 27.99 29.68
N GLU A 417 4.53 28.60 30.49
CA GLU A 417 4.18 29.78 31.27
C GLU A 417 4.31 31.05 30.42
N VAL A 418 5.28 31.10 29.51
CA VAL A 418 5.53 32.22 28.60
C VAL A 418 4.61 32.14 27.37
N ILE A 419 4.52 30.99 26.72
CA ILE A 419 3.75 30.75 25.50
C ILE A 419 2.38 30.16 25.84
N LYS A 420 1.32 30.94 25.56
CA LYS A 420 -0.07 30.59 25.93
C LYS A 420 -0.79 29.71 24.91
N GLU A 421 -0.43 29.86 23.64
CA GLU A 421 -1.02 29.11 22.53
C GLU A 421 0.09 28.34 21.81
N PRO A 422 0.58 27.21 22.37
CA PRO A 422 1.65 26.43 21.76
C PRO A 422 1.17 25.82 20.43
N MET A 423 2.07 25.75 19.45
CA MET A 423 1.81 25.14 18.15
C MET A 423 3.11 24.56 17.59
N ASP A 424 2.99 23.46 16.85
CA ASP A 424 4.09 22.74 16.21
C ASP A 424 3.58 21.97 14.97
N LEU A 425 4.50 21.49 14.14
CA LEU A 425 4.18 20.83 12.88
C LEU A 425 3.46 19.50 13.08
N SER A 426 3.73 18.72 14.14
CA SER A 426 3.00 17.47 14.37
C SER A 426 1.54 17.72 14.78
N THR A 427 1.29 18.78 15.55
CA THR A 427 -0.07 19.22 15.88
C THR A 427 -0.81 19.70 14.62
N MET A 428 -0.14 20.46 13.75
CA MET A 428 -0.70 20.84 12.45
C MET A 428 -0.96 19.64 11.53
N GLU A 429 -0.05 18.65 11.48
CA GLU A 429 -0.23 17.39 10.72
C GLU A 429 -1.54 16.71 11.15
N SER A 430 -1.73 16.55 12.46
CA SER A 430 -2.94 15.95 13.05
C SER A 430 -4.21 16.73 12.73
N LYS A 431 -4.19 18.07 12.84
CA LYS A 431 -5.34 18.91 12.48
C LYS A 431 -5.69 18.76 10.99
N LEU A 432 -4.70 18.71 10.12
CA LEU A 432 -4.89 18.56 8.68
C LEU A 432 -5.40 17.16 8.30
N GLU A 433 -4.86 16.09 8.87
CA GLU A 433 -5.32 14.71 8.62
C GLU A 433 -6.78 14.49 9.06
N ASN A 434 -7.20 15.16 10.13
CA ASN A 434 -8.53 15.07 10.73
C ASN A 434 -9.53 16.15 10.26
N ASP A 435 -9.22 16.84 9.15
CA ASP A 435 -10.09 17.86 8.52
C ASP A 435 -10.53 18.98 9.50
N LYS A 436 -9.59 19.43 10.36
CA LYS A 436 -9.83 20.48 11.37
C LYS A 436 -9.54 21.90 10.88
N TYR A 437 -9.13 22.06 9.63
CA TYR A 437 -8.93 23.36 8.99
C TYR A 437 -10.08 23.63 8.01
N GLU A 438 -11.02 24.49 8.43
CA GLU A 438 -12.17 24.85 7.62
C GLU A 438 -11.80 25.87 6.51
N SER A 439 -10.73 26.63 6.73
CA SER A 439 -10.19 27.60 5.76
C SER A 439 -8.67 27.61 5.74
N PHE A 440 -8.10 28.16 4.66
CA PHE A 440 -6.66 28.34 4.54
C PHE A 440 -6.10 29.32 5.59
N ASP A 441 -6.87 30.32 6.01
CA ASP A 441 -6.48 31.25 7.09
C ASP A 441 -6.21 30.54 8.41
N GLN A 442 -7.02 29.54 8.77
CA GLN A 442 -6.81 28.78 10.01
C GLN A 442 -5.50 27.98 9.96
N PHE A 443 -5.18 27.40 8.80
CA PHE A 443 -3.91 26.71 8.58
C PHE A 443 -2.73 27.68 8.65
N LEU A 444 -2.85 28.84 7.99
CA LEU A 444 -1.81 29.86 7.95
C LEU A 444 -1.58 30.52 9.32
N TYR A 445 -2.65 30.70 10.10
CA TYR A 445 -2.58 31.18 11.48
C TYR A 445 -1.73 30.26 12.34
N ASP A 446 -1.99 28.95 12.33
CA ASP A 446 -1.19 27.98 13.08
C ASP A 446 0.28 27.96 12.61
N ALA A 447 0.52 27.99 11.29
CA ALA A 447 1.87 28.05 10.75
C ALA A 447 2.63 29.30 11.23
N ARG A 448 1.98 30.47 11.18
CA ARG A 448 2.55 31.73 11.69
C ARG A 448 2.72 31.72 13.20
N LEU A 449 1.86 31.03 13.93
CA LEU A 449 1.92 30.89 15.39
C LEU A 449 3.19 30.14 15.82
N ILE A 450 3.61 29.10 15.08
CA ILE A 450 4.90 28.42 15.29
C ILE A 450 6.05 29.44 15.29
N PHE A 451 6.13 30.27 14.25
CA PHE A 451 7.22 31.24 14.10
C PHE A 451 7.14 32.35 15.14
N LYS A 452 5.93 32.88 15.39
CA LYS A 452 5.69 33.93 16.39
C LYS A 452 6.10 33.45 17.78
N ASN A 453 5.66 32.27 18.21
CA ASN A 453 6.01 31.69 19.51
C ASN A 453 7.52 31.47 19.63
N CYS A 454 8.15 30.95 18.58
CA CYS A 454 9.60 30.79 18.54
C CYS A 454 10.32 32.12 18.77
N ARG A 455 9.90 33.20 18.10
CA ARG A 455 10.50 34.54 18.24
C ARG A 455 10.20 35.22 19.57
N SER A 456 9.03 34.96 20.15
CA SER A 456 8.66 35.51 21.47
C SER A 456 9.44 34.86 22.61
N TYR A 457 9.80 33.58 22.48
CA TYR A 457 10.52 32.85 23.51
C TYR A 457 12.05 32.90 23.34
N ASN A 458 12.55 32.85 22.10
CA ASN A 458 13.99 32.75 21.82
C ASN A 458 14.58 34.09 21.35
N GLY A 459 15.83 34.37 21.72
CA GLY A 459 16.56 35.55 21.23
C GLY A 459 16.95 35.46 19.75
N GLU A 460 17.10 36.61 19.09
CA GLU A 460 17.34 36.71 17.63
C GLU A 460 18.61 36.02 17.13
N THR A 461 19.62 35.91 17.99
CA THR A 461 20.91 35.29 17.67
C THR A 461 20.87 33.76 17.65
N THR A 462 19.82 33.17 18.24
CA THR A 462 19.67 31.72 18.39
C THR A 462 19.40 31.01 17.06
N THR A 463 19.78 29.73 16.99
CA THR A 463 19.49 28.88 15.83
C THR A 463 17.98 28.72 15.63
N TYR A 464 17.20 28.66 16.71
CA TYR A 464 15.74 28.56 16.69
C TYR A 464 15.10 29.75 15.97
N TYR A 465 15.45 30.97 16.37
CA TYR A 465 14.94 32.19 15.76
C TYR A 465 15.29 32.28 14.26
N LYS A 466 16.55 31.96 13.91
CA LYS A 466 17.01 31.92 12.52
C LYS A 466 16.24 30.88 11.69
N ASN A 467 15.95 29.72 12.26
CA ASN A 467 15.18 28.67 11.61
C ASN A 467 13.72 29.07 11.40
N ALA A 468 13.09 29.74 12.37
CA ALA A 468 11.74 30.29 12.22
C ALA A 468 11.67 31.25 11.03
N ASN A 469 12.62 32.18 10.91
CA ASN A 469 12.66 33.13 9.80
C ASN A 469 12.89 32.46 8.44
N LYS A 470 13.76 31.45 8.38
CA LYS A 470 14.01 30.69 7.15
C LYS A 470 12.77 29.91 6.70
N LEU A 471 12.12 29.22 7.64
CA LEU A 471 10.94 28.41 7.32
C LEU A 471 9.72 29.28 6.97
N GLU A 472 9.51 30.39 7.68
CA GLU A 472 8.45 31.37 7.35
C GLU A 472 8.67 31.99 5.97
N LYS A 473 9.90 32.37 5.64
CA LYS A 473 10.24 32.88 4.30
C LYS A 473 9.97 31.83 3.23
N PHE A 474 10.34 30.58 3.47
CA PHE A 474 10.06 29.48 2.56
C PHE A 474 8.55 29.29 2.33
N MET A 475 7.77 29.24 3.41
CA MET A 475 6.31 29.16 3.36
C MET A 475 5.70 30.32 2.57
N ASN A 476 6.10 31.56 2.89
CA ASN A 476 5.58 32.75 2.20
C ASN A 476 5.95 32.75 0.70
N ASN A 477 7.15 32.30 0.33
CA ASN A 477 7.51 32.17 -1.08
C ASN A 477 6.59 31.17 -1.80
N LYS A 478 6.34 30.00 -1.20
CA LYS A 478 5.44 28.99 -1.77
C LYS A 478 4.00 29.48 -1.92
N ILE A 479 3.51 30.26 -0.97
CA ILE A 479 2.20 30.91 -1.05
C ILE A 479 2.18 31.95 -2.17
N LYS A 480 3.24 32.76 -2.28
CA LYS A 480 3.37 33.80 -3.32
C LYS A 480 3.44 33.23 -4.74
N ASP A 481 4.15 32.11 -4.91
CA ASP A 481 4.29 31.42 -6.20
C ASP A 481 2.96 30.84 -6.70
N SER A 482 1.99 30.66 -5.79
CA SER A 482 0.65 30.19 -6.12
C SER A 482 -0.28 31.37 -6.39
N ALA A 483 -0.68 31.54 -7.66
CA ALA A 483 -1.53 32.65 -8.10
C ALA A 483 -2.88 32.73 -7.34
N GLU A 484 -3.40 31.59 -6.88
CA GLU A 484 -4.66 31.51 -6.13
C GLU A 484 -4.50 31.92 -4.65
N TYR A 485 -3.30 31.80 -4.06
CA TYR A 485 -3.09 31.99 -2.62
C TYR A 485 -2.23 33.21 -2.26
N SER A 486 -1.68 33.90 -3.25
CA SER A 486 -0.82 35.08 -3.06
C SER A 486 -1.45 36.18 -2.22
N HIS A 487 -2.78 36.36 -2.33
CA HIS A 487 -3.55 37.36 -1.58
C HIS A 487 -3.56 37.13 -0.05
N PHE A 488 -3.24 35.92 0.43
CA PHE A 488 -3.12 35.64 1.88
C PHE A 488 -1.83 36.22 2.52
N LEU A 489 -0.96 36.83 1.71
CA LEU A 489 0.26 37.51 2.15
C LEU A 489 0.09 39.04 2.22
N GLU A 490 -1.02 39.58 1.72
CA GLU A 490 -1.42 40.98 1.87
C GLU A 490 -1.97 41.22 3.28
#